data_AF-A0A661I9A2-F1
#
_entry.id   AF-A0A661I9A2-F1
#
_cell.length_a   1.000
_cell.length_b   1.000
_cell.length_c   1.000
_cell.angle_alpha   90.00
_cell.angle_beta   90.00
_cell.angle_gamma   90.00
#
_symmetry.space_group_name_H-M   'P 1'
#
loop_
_entity.id
_entity.type
_entity.pdbx_description
1 polymer ?
#
loop_
_entity_poly.entity_id
_entity_poly.type
_entity_poly.pdbx_seq_one_letter_code
_entity_poly.pdbx_strand_id
1 'polypeptide(L)' 'PEVIRKIGLDNIIVVATPSKLASTPFIRVDTGDRNLDKLFAKKEQIIVIIGYRLMKVVKVQSGEITL' A
#
# COMPACT_ATOMS: atom_id res chain seq x y z
N PRO A 1 -3.69 3.01 14.17
CA PRO A 1 -3.62 1.57 14.57
C PRO A 1 -2.34 1.20 15.32
N GLU A 2 -2.47 0.61 16.52
CA GLU A 2 -1.33 0.29 17.40
C GLU A 2 -0.37 -0.75 16.80
N VAL A 3 -0.91 -1.79 16.13
CA VAL A 3 -0.08 -2.87 15.56
C VAL A 3 0.88 -2.33 14.51
N ILE A 4 0.38 -1.57 13.53
CA ILE A 4 1.20 -1.00 12.45
C ILE A 4 2.29 -0.08 13.01
N ARG A 5 1.97 0.73 14.03
CA ARG A 5 2.93 1.61 14.70
C ARG A 5 4.01 0.82 15.44
N LYS A 6 3.65 -0.31 16.05
CA LYS A 6 4.57 -1.17 16.80
C LYS A 6 5.52 -1.95 15.88
N ILE A 7 5.03 -2.47 14.76
CA ILE A 7 5.87 -3.22 13.81
C ILE A 7 6.67 -2.30 12.88
N GLY A 8 6.21 -1.08 12.65
CA GLY A 8 6.81 -0.16 11.67
C GLY A 8 6.46 -0.53 10.22
N LEU A 9 6.51 0.46 9.34
CA LEU A 9 6.04 0.34 7.95
C LEU A 9 6.90 -0.57 7.07
N ASP A 10 8.18 -0.73 7.42
CA ASP A 10 9.13 -1.53 6.65
C ASP A 10 8.95 -3.04 6.87
N ASN A 11 8.20 -3.42 7.91
CA ASN A 11 7.92 -4.81 8.26
C ASN A 11 6.56 -5.30 7.71
N ILE A 12 6.06 -4.65 6.67
CA ILE A 12 4.76 -4.96 6.06
C ILE A 12 4.98 -5.49 4.65
N ILE A 13 4.42 -6.67 4.39
CA ILE A 13 4.39 -7.28 3.07
C ILE A 13 2.98 -7.13 2.50
N VAL A 14 2.87 -6.60 1.29
CA VAL A 14 1.59 -6.47 0.59
C VAL A 14 1.42 -7.62 -0.39
N VAL A 15 0.26 -8.27 -0.35
CA VAL A 15 -0.09 -9.40 -1.21
C VAL A 15 -1.42 -9.09 -1.90
N ALA A 16 -1.48 -9.27 -3.22
CA ALA A 16 -2.71 -9.08 -3.99
C ALA A 16 -2.75 -10.02 -5.18
N THR A 17 -3.94 -10.38 -5.67
CA THR A 17 -4.04 -11.11 -6.93
C THR A 17 -3.73 -10.19 -8.12
N PRO A 18 -3.25 -10.72 -9.26
CA PRO A 18 -3.07 -9.92 -10.47
C PRO A 18 -4.37 -9.20 -10.90
N SER A 19 -5.51 -9.85 -10.75
CA SER A 19 -6.83 -9.28 -11.06
C SER A 19 -7.19 -8.08 -10.18
N LYS A 20 -6.80 -8.07 -8.90
CA LYS A 20 -7.03 -6.94 -8.00
C LYS A 20 -6.18 -5.72 -8.40
N LEU A 21 -4.94 -5.96 -8.81
CA LEU A 21 -4.05 -4.88 -9.29
C LEU A 21 -4.45 -4.36 -10.67
N ALA A 22 -5.07 -5.18 -11.52
CA ALA A 22 -5.54 -4.74 -12.84
C ALA A 22 -6.59 -3.64 -12.75
N SER A 23 -7.47 -3.69 -11.73
CA SER A 23 -8.49 -2.67 -11.47
C SER A 23 -8.01 -1.53 -10.55
N THR A 24 -6.78 -1.62 -10.01
CA THR A 24 -6.20 -0.61 -9.11
C THR A 24 -4.82 -0.15 -9.62
N PRO A 25 -4.78 0.80 -10.57
CA PRO A 25 -3.50 1.35 -11.05
C PRO A 25 -2.69 2.04 -9.93
N PHE A 26 -3.36 2.42 -8.85
CA PHE A 26 -2.77 2.95 -7.61
C PHE A 26 -3.35 2.19 -6.41
N ILE A 27 -2.49 1.90 -5.43
CA ILE A 27 -2.91 1.35 -4.15
C ILE A 27 -3.27 2.51 -3.22
N ARG A 28 -4.45 2.41 -2.59
CA ARG A 28 -4.90 3.30 -1.53
C ARG A 28 -4.78 2.56 -0.21
N VAL A 29 -4.29 3.28 0.80
CA VAL A 29 -4.22 2.80 2.18
C VAL A 29 -5.25 3.56 2.99
N ASP A 30 -6.11 2.82 3.69
CA ASP A 30 -7.10 3.35 4.60
C ASP A 30 -6.95 2.62 5.94
N THR A 31 -6.17 3.22 6.84
CA THR A 31 -5.96 2.69 8.19
C THR A 31 -6.92 3.30 9.22
N GLY A 32 -7.79 4.23 8.81
CA GLY A 32 -8.56 5.10 9.70
C GLY A 32 -7.71 6.15 10.43
N ASP A 33 -6.40 6.22 10.17
CA ASP A 33 -5.45 7.14 10.79
C ASP A 33 -4.71 7.92 9.70
N ARG A 34 -5.17 9.16 9.46
CA ARG A 34 -4.66 10.00 8.36
C ARG A 34 -3.16 10.23 8.41
N ASN A 35 -2.56 10.29 9.59
CA ASN A 35 -1.12 10.47 9.71
C ASN A 35 -0.39 9.22 9.24
N LEU A 36 -0.91 8.04 9.56
CA LEU A 36 -0.36 6.77 9.11
C LEU A 36 -0.54 6.60 7.60
N ASP A 37 -1.71 6.94 7.05
CA ASP A 37 -1.97 6.86 5.61
C ASP A 37 -1.03 7.78 4.82
N LYS A 38 -0.73 8.98 5.34
CA LYS A 38 0.27 9.89 4.77
C LYS A 38 1.69 9.30 4.80
N LEU A 39 2.06 8.55 5.83
CA LEU A 39 3.36 7.88 5.87
C LEU A 39 3.47 6.77 4.81
N PHE A 40 2.39 6.03 4.55
CA PHE A 40 2.34 5.09 3.43
C PHE A 40 2.46 5.81 2.08
N ALA A 41 1.74 6.93 1.88
CA ALA A 41 1.82 7.71 0.65
C ALA A 41 3.23 8.27 0.38
N LYS A 42 3.98 8.64 1.43
CA LYS A 42 5.39 9.08 1.31
C LYS A 42 6.34 8.01 0.78
N LYS A 43 5.97 6.73 0.79
CA LYS A 43 6.78 5.67 0.16
C LYS A 43 6.75 5.73 -1.37
N GLU A 44 5.76 6.42 -1.96
CA GLU A 44 5.48 6.56 -3.40
C GLU A 44 5.16 5.25 -4.14
N GLN A 45 5.85 4.17 -3.82
CA GLN A 45 5.78 2.87 -4.43
C GLN A 45 5.94 1.78 -3.37
N ILE A 46 5.27 0.65 -3.58
CA ILE A 46 5.42 -0.54 -2.75
C ILE A 46 5.57 -1.78 -3.62
N ILE A 47 6.29 -2.77 -3.10
CA ILE A 47 6.40 -4.08 -3.73
C ILE A 47 5.21 -4.92 -3.27
N VAL A 48 4.49 -5.47 -4.24
CA VAL A 48 3.34 -6.35 -4.01
C VAL A 48 3.65 -7.73 -4.52
N ILE A 49 3.47 -8.75 -3.68
CA ILE A 49 3.55 -10.16 -4.08
C ILE A 49 2.24 -10.52 -4.80
N ILE A 50 2.36 -11.01 -6.02
CA ILE A 50 1.20 -11.33 -6.89
C ILE A 50 1.06 -12.82 -7.23
N GLY A 51 2.02 -13.63 -6.79
CA GLY A 51 2.03 -15.06 -7.03
C GLY A 51 3.33 -15.68 -6.53
N TYR A 52 3.53 -16.96 -6.84
CA TYR A 52 4.76 -17.66 -6.46
C TYR A 52 5.95 -17.06 -7.21
N ARG A 53 6.92 -16.50 -6.46
CA ARG A 53 8.12 -15.82 -6.98
C ARG A 53 7.81 -14.65 -7.93
N LEU A 54 6.58 -14.11 -7.88
CA LEU A 54 6.14 -13.00 -8.71
C LEU A 54 5.80 -11.79 -7.85
N MET A 55 6.38 -10.65 -8.19
CA MET A 55 6.19 -9.38 -7.51
C MET A 55 6.03 -8.24 -8.51
N LYS A 56 5.30 -7.20 -8.12
CA LYS A 56 5.05 -5.99 -8.92
C LYS A 56 5.25 -4.74 -8.07
N VAL A 57 5.93 -3.75 -8.61
CA VAL A 57 6.00 -2.40 -8.02
C VAL A 57 4.72 -1.66 -8.37
N VAL A 58 4.03 -1.14 -7.37
CA VAL A 58 2.76 -0.41 -7.54
C VAL A 58 2.86 0.93 -6.83
N LYS A 59 2.37 1.99 -7.48
CA LYS A 59 2.31 3.33 -6.89
C LYS A 59 1.31 3.37 -5.75
N VAL A 60 1.66 4.05 -4.67
CA VAL A 60 0.76 4.32 -3.54
C VAL A 60 0.27 5.75 -3.64
N GLN A 61 -1.03 5.94 -3.49
CA GLN A 61 -1.64 7.27 -3.42
C GLN A 61 -2.38 7.42 -2.09
N SER A 62 -2.29 8.61 -1.50
CA SER A 62 -3.22 9.00 -0.44
C SER A 62 -4.65 9.06 -1.01
N GLY A 63 -5.65 8.72 -0.20
CA GLY A 63 -7.07 8.84 -0.58
C GLY A 63 -7.54 10.28 -0.82
N GLU A 64 -6.68 11.29 -0.69
CA GLU A 64 -6.96 12.65 -1.12
C GLU A 64 -7.02 12.68 -2.67
N ILE A 65 -8.24 12.62 -3.19
CA ILE A 65 -8.54 12.92 -4.59
C ILE A 65 -8.15 14.39 -4.80
N THR A 66 -7.01 14.63 -5.45
CA THR A 66 -6.77 15.92 -6.09
C THR A 66 -7.78 16.01 -7.23
N LEU A 67 -8.77 16.89 -7.06
CA LEU A 67 -9.67 17.33 -8.13
C LEU A 67 -8.88 17.97 -9.27
#